data_AF-A0A938J0T3-F1
#
_entry.id   AF-A0A938J0T3-F1
#
_cell.length_a   1.000
_cell.length_b   1.000
_cell.length_c   1.000
_cell.angle_alpha   90.00
_cell.angle_beta   90.00
_cell.angle_gamma   90.00
#
_symmetry.space_group_name_H-M   'P 1'
#
loop_
_entity.id
_entity.type
_entity.pdbx_description
1 polymer ?
#
loop_
_entity_poly.entity_id
_entity_poly.type
_entity_poly.pdbx_seq_one_letter_code
_entity_poly.pdbx_strand_id
1 'polypeptide(L)'
;MGAPHGGAHGCARRVVPVINFRFHLISLVAVFLALGVGVAAGASFVDRATVESLQGRVEDLDGAFRERGVELGLTQEQLAESDRSAAALAGERSFALEGQLIGQPVVLVVSDGVPAELLSALRTSLASAGVDDPVLVRLLPAIDLNDSATLDRLVASIPLRSDQPDPPALRTALVELLALALAELSGPPPEVPVPVDDPATPATTSEFSELDSLRAVDRSSALSVLGRLEELGLISVEAASGITSEAFNGDSGVRYVEVISSTDDVDSELVMVPLAEAMAAAAPATLTVAEASGTRPVGGIVTTTTSPGVAVSEPLTQLRSSPSVERLSTVDGVDDPFGRIAVVYSVALQRRVGGVGAFGTGPGSVGPFPSVPAS
;
A
#
# COMPACT_ATOMS: atom_id res chain seq x y z
N MET A 1 84.82 -82.68 -51.98
CA MET A 1 83.93 -81.69 -51.33
C MET A 1 82.51 -82.18 -51.49
N GLY A 2 81.75 -82.61 -50.48
CA GLY A 2 81.84 -82.44 -49.04
C GLY A 2 80.40 -82.36 -48.52
N ALA A 3 79.74 -83.53 -48.52
CA ALA A 3 78.46 -83.90 -47.88
C ALA A 3 77.14 -83.22 -48.34
N PRO A 4 76.11 -84.03 -48.67
CA PRO A 4 74.70 -83.64 -48.66
C PRO A 4 74.02 -84.08 -47.36
N HIS A 5 73.06 -83.32 -46.86
CA HIS A 5 72.08 -83.83 -45.91
C HIS A 5 70.68 -83.40 -46.31
N GLY A 6 69.97 -84.34 -46.93
CA GLY A 6 68.53 -84.43 -46.79
C GLY A 6 68.16 -84.91 -45.39
N GLY A 7 66.92 -84.69 -45.00
CA GLY A 7 66.44 -85.19 -43.71
C GLY A 7 65.13 -84.54 -43.31
N ALA A 8 64.05 -85.03 -43.88
CA ALA A 8 62.70 -84.80 -43.41
C ALA A 8 62.53 -85.28 -41.96
N HIS A 9 61.89 -84.47 -41.13
CA HIS A 9 61.16 -84.91 -39.94
C HIS A 9 59.98 -83.94 -39.79
N GLY A 10 58.75 -84.36 -39.56
CA GLY A 10 58.32 -85.42 -38.65
C GLY A 10 57.22 -84.79 -37.81
N CYS A 11 56.03 -85.37 -37.91
CA CYS A 11 54.77 -84.88 -37.36
C CYS A 11 54.88 -84.43 -35.89
N ALA A 12 54.66 -83.14 -35.63
CA ALA A 12 54.68 -82.57 -34.28
C ALA A 12 53.36 -82.84 -33.55
N ARG A 13 53.47 -83.68 -32.52
CA ARG A 13 52.42 -84.04 -31.56
C ARG A 13 51.98 -82.77 -30.80
N ARG A 14 50.72 -82.35 -30.95
CA ARG A 14 50.13 -81.26 -30.14
C ARG A 14 50.10 -81.68 -28.67
N VAL A 15 50.99 -81.11 -27.87
CA VAL A 15 50.86 -81.08 -26.41
C VAL A 15 49.90 -79.93 -26.09
N VAL A 16 48.68 -80.28 -25.65
CA VAL A 16 47.76 -79.31 -25.02
C VAL A 16 48.43 -78.88 -23.72
N PRO A 17 48.76 -77.59 -23.50
CA PRO A 17 49.26 -77.14 -22.23
C PRO A 17 48.15 -77.36 -21.20
N VAL A 18 48.31 -78.38 -20.36
CA VAL A 18 47.52 -78.51 -19.14
C VAL A 18 47.82 -77.25 -18.36
N ILE A 19 46.87 -76.31 -18.33
CA ILE A 19 46.97 -75.08 -17.54
C ILE A 19 47.16 -75.55 -16.11
N ASN A 20 48.41 -75.51 -15.63
CA ASN A 20 48.76 -76.01 -14.31
C ASN A 20 47.90 -75.21 -13.32
N PHE A 21 47.08 -75.87 -12.49
CA PHE A 21 46.18 -75.21 -11.54
C PHE A 21 46.91 -74.13 -10.72
N ARG A 22 48.21 -74.37 -10.43
CA ARG A 22 49.12 -73.42 -9.80
C ARG A 22 49.29 -72.12 -10.58
N PHE A 23 49.42 -72.16 -11.91
CA PHE A 23 49.52 -70.95 -12.75
C PHE A 23 48.20 -70.18 -12.82
N HIS A 24 47.04 -70.85 -12.87
CA HIS A 24 45.74 -70.18 -12.90
C HIS A 24 45.42 -69.49 -11.57
N LEU A 25 45.77 -70.14 -10.44
CA LEU A 25 45.68 -69.57 -9.10
C LEU A 25 46.62 -68.37 -8.94
N ILE A 26 47.88 -68.46 -9.41
CA ILE A 26 48.84 -67.35 -9.37
C ILE A 26 48.33 -66.14 -10.18
N SER A 27 47.73 -66.35 -11.36
CA SER A 27 47.15 -65.25 -12.15
C SER A 27 45.96 -64.59 -11.46
N LEU A 28 45.07 -65.38 -10.84
CA LEU A 28 43.92 -64.85 -10.11
C LEU A 28 44.35 -64.04 -8.87
N VAL A 29 45.35 -64.53 -8.14
CA VAL A 29 45.95 -63.78 -7.02
C VAL A 29 46.63 -62.51 -7.51
N ALA A 30 47.36 -62.55 -8.63
CA ALA A 30 48.00 -61.37 -9.21
C ALA A 30 46.97 -60.30 -9.63
N VAL A 31 45.86 -60.70 -10.26
CA VAL A 31 44.76 -59.78 -10.63
C VAL A 31 44.08 -59.20 -9.38
N PHE A 32 43.78 -60.02 -8.38
CA PHE A 32 43.20 -59.55 -7.11
C PHE A 32 44.11 -58.58 -6.37
N LEU A 33 45.41 -58.87 -6.33
CA LEU A 33 46.41 -58.02 -5.67
C LEU A 33 46.59 -56.71 -6.44
N ALA A 34 46.63 -56.76 -7.78
CA ALA A 34 46.63 -55.57 -8.62
C ALA A 34 45.38 -54.70 -8.41
N LEU A 35 44.19 -55.28 -8.30
CA LEU A 35 42.94 -54.57 -8.02
C LEU A 35 42.94 -53.97 -6.61
N GLY A 36 43.37 -54.74 -5.61
CA GLY A 36 43.44 -54.29 -4.22
C GLY A 36 44.40 -53.11 -4.05
N VAL A 37 45.59 -53.18 -4.64
CA VAL A 37 46.56 -52.09 -4.64
C VAL A 37 46.05 -50.90 -5.46
N GLY A 38 45.42 -51.15 -6.62
CA GLY A 38 44.82 -50.11 -7.45
C GLY A 38 43.72 -49.31 -6.73
N VAL A 39 42.83 -49.98 -6.01
CA VAL A 39 41.75 -49.34 -5.23
C VAL A 39 42.30 -48.63 -3.99
N ALA A 40 43.23 -49.25 -3.26
CA ALA A 40 43.84 -48.64 -2.09
C ALA A 40 44.62 -47.35 -2.43
N ALA A 41 45.36 -47.35 -3.54
CA ALA A 41 46.04 -46.17 -4.04
C ALA A 41 45.05 -45.11 -4.58
N GLY A 42 44.00 -45.54 -5.31
CA GLY A 42 42.99 -44.64 -5.86
C GLY A 42 42.17 -43.90 -4.79
N ALA A 43 41.72 -44.61 -3.75
CA ALA A 43 40.93 -44.03 -2.66
C ALA A 43 41.73 -43.00 -1.84
N SER A 44 43.01 -43.27 -1.58
CA SER A 44 43.87 -42.37 -0.80
C SER A 44 44.11 -40.99 -1.44
N PHE A 45 44.11 -40.90 -2.78
CA PHE A 45 44.34 -39.64 -3.50
C PHE A 45 43.04 -38.89 -3.82
N VAL A 46 41.95 -39.61 -4.13
CA VAL A 46 40.66 -39.02 -4.48
C VAL A 46 39.95 -38.46 -3.24
N ASP A 47 40.05 -39.12 -2.08
CA ASP A 47 39.39 -38.63 -0.85
C ASP A 47 39.94 -37.28 -0.38
N ARG A 48 41.28 -37.08 -0.42
CA ARG A 48 41.88 -35.85 0.11
C ARG A 48 41.60 -34.63 -0.75
N ALA A 49 41.81 -34.74 -2.07
CA ALA A 49 41.58 -33.61 -2.98
C ALA A 49 40.10 -33.22 -3.06
N THR A 50 39.19 -34.19 -2.96
CA THR A 50 37.74 -33.93 -2.97
C THR A 50 37.28 -33.29 -1.66
N VAL A 51 37.79 -33.78 -0.51
CA VAL A 51 37.50 -33.19 0.80
C VAL A 51 38.07 -31.78 0.92
N GLU A 52 39.30 -31.52 0.48
CA GLU A 52 39.89 -30.17 0.48
C GLU A 52 39.10 -29.19 -0.38
N SER A 53 38.61 -29.64 -1.56
CA SER A 53 37.75 -28.83 -2.43
C SER A 53 36.38 -28.55 -1.82
N LEU A 54 35.75 -29.55 -1.22
CA LEU A 54 34.47 -29.38 -0.50
C LEU A 54 34.65 -28.47 0.72
N GLN A 55 35.73 -28.63 1.48
CA GLN A 55 36.02 -27.85 2.66
C GLN A 55 36.33 -26.39 2.31
N GLY A 56 37.11 -26.15 1.25
CA GLY A 56 37.33 -24.81 0.70
C GLY A 56 36.03 -24.15 0.22
N ARG A 57 35.16 -24.89 -0.49
CA ARG A 57 33.84 -24.39 -0.91
C ARG A 57 32.93 -24.04 0.27
N VAL A 58 32.96 -24.82 1.35
CA VAL A 58 32.20 -24.53 2.57
C VAL A 58 32.73 -23.27 3.24
N GLU A 59 34.05 -23.12 3.35
CA GLU A 59 34.68 -21.96 3.98
C GLU A 59 34.47 -20.66 3.18
N ASP A 60 34.53 -20.73 1.85
CA ASP A 60 34.17 -19.64 0.95
C ASP A 60 32.68 -19.25 1.10
N LEU A 61 31.80 -20.24 1.18
CA LEU A 61 30.36 -20.02 1.33
C LEU A 61 30.03 -19.40 2.71
N ASP A 62 30.67 -19.88 3.77
CA ASP A 62 30.58 -19.31 5.11
C ASP A 62 31.12 -17.88 5.16
N GLY A 63 32.21 -17.60 4.44
CA GLY A 63 32.73 -16.26 4.22
C GLY A 63 31.70 -15.35 3.54
N ALA A 64 31.13 -15.79 2.42
CA ALA A 64 30.13 -15.04 1.67
C ALA A 64 28.81 -14.83 2.43
N PHE A 65 28.41 -15.76 3.30
CA PHE A 65 27.26 -15.55 4.20
C PHE A 65 27.56 -14.49 5.26
N ARG A 66 28.77 -14.50 5.84
CA ARG A 66 29.19 -13.53 6.84
C ARG A 66 29.26 -12.12 6.26
N GLU A 67 29.85 -11.98 5.07
CA GLU A 67 29.92 -10.72 4.33
C GLU A 67 28.53 -10.16 4.01
N ARG A 68 27.64 -11.00 3.45
CA ARG A 68 26.24 -10.61 3.21
C ARG A 68 25.51 -10.22 4.50
N GLY A 69 25.79 -10.90 5.62
CA GLY A 69 25.24 -10.54 6.92
C GLY A 69 25.66 -9.14 7.38
N VAL A 70 26.92 -8.76 7.16
CA VAL A 70 27.44 -7.41 7.46
C VAL A 70 26.81 -6.37 6.52
N GLU A 71 26.75 -6.64 5.22
CA GLU A 71 26.15 -5.75 4.22
C GLU A 71 24.67 -5.47 4.52
N LEU A 72 23.90 -6.51 4.86
CA LEU A 72 22.50 -6.38 5.28
C LEU A 72 22.38 -5.52 6.55
N GLY A 73 23.26 -5.73 7.54
CA GLY A 73 23.26 -4.94 8.77
C GLY A 73 23.53 -3.45 8.51
N LEU A 74 24.53 -3.13 7.69
CA LEU A 74 24.84 -1.74 7.31
C LEU A 74 23.70 -1.10 6.52
N THR A 75 23.09 -1.84 5.58
CA THR A 75 21.97 -1.35 4.79
C THR A 75 20.74 -1.08 5.66
N GLN A 76 20.46 -1.95 6.63
CA GLN A 76 19.37 -1.77 7.60
C GLN A 76 19.59 -0.55 8.49
N GLU A 77 20.82 -0.32 8.95
CA GLU A 77 21.18 0.85 9.76
C GLU A 77 21.02 2.15 8.96
N GLN A 78 21.48 2.16 7.70
CA GLN A 78 21.31 3.30 6.80
C GLN A 78 19.83 3.59 6.51
N LEU A 79 19.01 2.55 6.32
CA LEU A 79 17.57 2.71 6.13
C LEU A 79 16.90 3.28 7.38
N ALA A 80 17.24 2.76 8.57
CA ALA A 80 16.70 3.27 9.83
C ALA A 80 17.10 4.73 10.11
N GLU A 81 18.29 5.16 9.70
CA GLU A 81 18.70 6.57 9.76
C GLU A 81 17.89 7.44 8.81
N SER A 82 17.68 6.96 7.58
CA SER A 82 16.83 7.63 6.58
C SER A 82 15.39 7.76 7.08
N ASP A 83 14.82 6.70 7.67
CA ASP A 83 13.46 6.69 8.20
C ASP A 83 13.32 7.66 9.38
N ARG A 84 14.31 7.72 10.28
CA ARG A 84 14.33 8.72 11.37
C ARG A 84 14.42 10.14 10.84
N SER A 85 15.25 10.38 9.82
CA SER A 85 15.38 11.69 9.18
C SER A 85 14.06 12.11 8.51
N ALA A 86 13.40 11.19 7.82
CA ALA A 86 12.08 11.42 7.21
C ALA A 86 11.00 11.67 8.28
N ALA A 87 10.99 10.88 9.36
CA ALA A 87 10.06 11.07 10.48
C ALA A 87 10.20 12.45 11.12
N ALA A 88 11.41 13.00 11.23
CA ALA A 88 11.62 14.37 11.71
C ALA A 88 10.97 15.43 10.81
N LEU A 89 10.88 15.19 9.49
CA LEU A 89 10.22 16.08 8.53
C LEU A 89 8.68 16.02 8.60
N ALA A 90 8.11 14.98 9.21
CA ALA A 90 6.66 14.86 9.43
C ALA A 90 6.26 14.99 10.91
N GLY A 91 7.24 15.10 11.80
CA GLY A 91 7.06 15.04 13.25
C GLY A 91 6.80 16.40 13.89
N GLU A 92 6.73 16.38 15.21
CA GLU A 92 6.51 17.56 16.04
C GLU A 92 7.60 18.62 15.77
N ARG A 93 7.19 19.85 15.43
CA ARG A 93 8.08 20.97 15.04
C ARG A 93 8.78 20.82 13.68
N SER A 94 8.20 20.07 12.75
CA SER A 94 8.71 20.06 11.37
C SER A 94 8.63 21.45 10.73
N PHE A 95 9.79 22.02 10.40
CA PHE A 95 9.89 23.26 9.61
C PHE A 95 9.27 23.11 8.21
N ALA A 96 9.20 21.89 7.67
CA ALA A 96 8.58 21.64 6.37
C ALA A 96 7.05 21.77 6.42
N LEU A 97 6.43 21.58 7.58
CA LEU A 97 4.97 21.66 7.76
C LEU A 97 4.54 22.98 8.39
N GLU A 98 5.44 23.65 9.10
CA GLU A 98 5.16 24.84 9.90
C GLU A 98 4.34 25.88 9.11
N GLY A 99 3.19 26.23 9.66
CA GLY A 99 2.33 27.30 9.16
C GLY A 99 1.53 26.99 7.89
N GLN A 100 1.60 25.78 7.32
CA GLN A 100 0.94 25.47 6.06
C GLN A 100 -0.60 25.51 6.15
N LEU A 101 -1.16 25.16 7.31
CA LEU A 101 -2.59 24.98 7.55
C LEU A 101 -3.16 25.88 8.67
N ILE A 102 -2.47 26.98 9.02
CA ILE A 102 -2.96 27.90 10.07
C ILE A 102 -4.38 28.39 9.76
N GLY A 103 -5.29 28.20 10.70
CA GLY A 103 -6.70 28.61 10.58
C GLY A 103 -7.50 27.79 9.56
N GLN A 104 -7.01 26.60 9.19
CA GLN A 104 -7.72 25.65 8.33
C GLN A 104 -8.25 24.49 9.18
N PRO A 105 -9.58 24.40 9.41
CA PRO A 105 -10.15 23.22 10.03
C PRO A 105 -9.99 22.01 9.12
N VAL A 106 -9.56 20.89 9.70
CA VAL A 106 -9.43 19.61 9.02
C VAL A 106 -10.26 18.56 9.74
N VAL A 107 -11.09 17.86 8.99
CA VAL A 107 -11.83 16.68 9.45
C VAL A 107 -11.16 15.44 8.90
N LEU A 108 -10.78 14.51 9.77
CA LEU A 108 -10.32 13.18 9.42
C LEU A 108 -11.54 12.27 9.30
N VAL A 109 -11.73 11.63 8.14
CA VAL A 109 -12.74 10.58 7.92
C VAL A 109 -12.00 9.26 7.83
N VAL A 110 -12.26 8.32 8.74
CA VAL A 110 -11.52 7.06 8.82
C VAL A 110 -12.45 5.89 9.01
N SER A 111 -12.07 4.70 8.56
CA SER A 111 -12.71 3.46 9.00
C SER A 111 -12.37 3.15 10.47
N ASP A 112 -13.16 2.31 11.14
CA ASP A 112 -12.86 1.84 12.50
C ASP A 112 -11.52 1.09 12.58
N GLY A 113 -11.16 0.36 11.52
CA GLY A 113 -9.97 -0.50 11.44
C GLY A 113 -8.64 0.24 11.30
N VAL A 114 -8.63 1.56 11.09
CA VAL A 114 -7.37 2.32 10.96
C VAL A 114 -6.61 2.34 12.30
N PRO A 115 -5.31 1.93 12.33
CA PRO A 115 -4.52 1.86 13.55
C PRO A 115 -4.42 3.20 14.30
N ALA A 116 -4.49 3.15 15.63
CA ALA A 116 -4.42 4.34 16.48
C ALA A 116 -3.06 5.06 16.35
N GLU A 117 -1.98 4.32 16.10
CA GLU A 117 -0.64 4.84 15.88
C GLU A 117 -0.56 5.70 14.62
N LEU A 118 -1.21 5.26 13.53
CA LEU A 118 -1.30 6.02 12.29
C LEU A 118 -2.07 7.31 12.50
N LEU A 119 -3.24 7.24 13.14
CA LEU A 119 -4.05 8.41 13.47
C LEU A 119 -3.26 9.41 14.34
N SER A 120 -2.54 8.92 15.35
CA SER A 120 -1.70 9.75 16.22
C SER A 120 -0.58 10.45 15.45
N ALA A 121 0.09 9.73 14.55
CA ALA A 121 1.14 10.29 13.69
C ALA A 121 0.57 11.33 12.70
N LEU A 122 -0.61 11.08 12.13
CA LEU A 122 -1.30 12.00 11.23
C LEU A 122 -1.75 13.28 11.97
N ARG A 123 -2.37 13.14 13.15
CA ARG A 123 -2.72 14.26 14.03
C ARG A 123 -1.49 15.09 14.40
N THR A 124 -0.35 14.46 14.71
CA THR A 124 0.92 15.16 15.00
C THR A 124 1.42 15.96 13.79
N SER A 125 1.29 15.41 12.58
CA SER A 125 1.69 16.09 11.34
C SER A 125 0.79 17.30 11.06
N LEU A 126 -0.53 17.15 11.24
CA LEU A 126 -1.51 18.23 11.09
C LEU A 126 -1.33 19.33 12.14
N ALA A 127 -1.09 18.96 13.40
CA ALA A 127 -0.79 19.91 14.48
C ALA A 127 0.48 20.72 14.18
N SER A 128 1.53 20.06 13.66
CA SER A 128 2.76 20.75 13.23
C SER A 128 2.53 21.70 12.05
N ALA A 129 1.47 21.48 11.28
CA ALA A 129 1.04 22.37 10.21
C ALA A 129 0.17 23.56 10.66
N GLY A 130 -0.24 23.59 11.93
CA GLY A 130 -1.08 24.63 12.52
C GLY A 130 -2.58 24.31 12.52
N VAL A 131 -2.96 23.02 12.44
CA VAL A 131 -4.34 22.58 12.69
C VAL A 131 -4.51 22.31 14.18
N ASP A 132 -5.34 23.11 14.84
CA ASP A 132 -5.72 22.91 16.24
C ASP A 132 -6.85 21.87 16.32
N ASP A 133 -6.63 20.75 17.02
CA ASP A 133 -7.59 19.67 17.29
C ASP A 133 -8.47 19.23 16.09
N PRO A 134 -7.95 18.43 15.14
CA PRO A 134 -8.74 17.95 14.00
C PRO A 134 -9.91 17.07 14.46
N VAL A 135 -11.10 17.34 13.93
CA VAL A 135 -12.29 16.50 14.16
C VAL A 135 -12.09 15.14 13.51
N LEU A 136 -12.40 14.06 14.23
CA LEU A 136 -12.36 12.71 13.69
C LEU A 136 -13.77 12.16 13.54
N VAL A 137 -14.14 11.83 12.31
CA VAL A 137 -15.36 11.08 11.97
C VAL A 137 -14.94 9.65 11.64
N ARG A 138 -15.28 8.72 12.52
CA ARG A 138 -14.98 7.30 12.37
C ARG A 138 -16.21 6.56 11.83
N LEU A 139 -16.06 5.85 10.73
CA LEU A 139 -17.07 4.97 10.17
C LEU A 139 -16.98 3.61 10.85
N LEU A 140 -18.08 3.18 11.48
CA LEU A 140 -18.17 1.91 12.20
C LEU A 140 -18.57 0.78 11.23
N PRO A 141 -18.23 -0.48 11.50
CA PRO A 141 -18.53 -1.62 10.61
C PRO A 141 -20.04 -1.79 10.29
N ALA A 142 -20.91 -1.26 11.15
CA ALA A 142 -22.35 -1.26 10.94
C ALA A 142 -22.78 -0.47 9.68
N ILE A 143 -21.94 0.42 9.16
CA ILE A 143 -22.20 1.21 7.95
C ILE A 143 -22.27 0.39 6.66
N ASP A 144 -21.69 -0.81 6.64
CA ASP A 144 -21.79 -1.72 5.49
C ASP A 144 -23.22 -2.27 5.28
N LEU A 145 -24.06 -2.13 6.31
CA LEU A 145 -25.46 -2.60 6.35
C LEU A 145 -25.61 -4.10 6.07
N ASN A 146 -24.63 -4.88 6.51
CA ASN A 146 -24.64 -6.34 6.42
C ASN A 146 -25.58 -7.00 7.46
N ASP A 147 -26.02 -6.24 8.47
CA ASP A 147 -26.93 -6.69 9.52
C ASP A 147 -28.36 -6.17 9.32
N SER A 148 -29.34 -7.09 9.31
CA SER A 148 -30.75 -6.76 9.11
C SER A 148 -31.34 -5.90 10.23
N ALA A 149 -30.88 -6.07 11.48
CA ALA A 149 -31.40 -5.27 12.60
C ALA A 149 -30.95 -3.80 12.51
N THR A 150 -29.75 -3.56 11.98
CA THR A 150 -29.25 -2.22 11.70
C THR A 150 -29.99 -1.58 10.52
N LEU A 151 -30.26 -2.35 9.46
CA LEU A 151 -31.11 -1.92 8.35
C LEU A 151 -32.51 -1.47 8.81
N ASP A 152 -33.18 -2.27 9.65
CA ASP A 152 -34.51 -1.93 10.17
C ASP A 152 -34.49 -0.63 10.99
N ARG A 153 -33.46 -0.44 11.83
CA ARG A 153 -33.27 0.79 12.61
C ARG A 153 -33.00 2.00 11.71
N LEU A 154 -32.21 1.84 10.65
CA LEU A 154 -31.92 2.90 9.69
C LEU A 154 -33.19 3.34 8.95
N VAL A 155 -33.95 2.40 8.40
CA VAL A 155 -35.20 2.70 7.68
C VAL A 155 -36.24 3.35 8.59
N ALA A 156 -36.29 2.96 9.87
CA ALA A 156 -37.21 3.56 10.84
C ALA A 156 -36.82 5.00 11.26
N SER A 157 -35.53 5.36 11.19
CA SER A 157 -34.99 6.61 11.75
C SER A 157 -34.66 7.68 10.69
N ILE A 158 -34.32 7.24 9.48
CA ILE A 158 -33.96 8.10 8.36
C ILE A 158 -34.89 7.77 7.18
N PRO A 159 -35.69 8.74 6.69
CA PRO A 159 -36.57 8.54 5.54
C PRO A 159 -35.72 8.49 4.26
N LEU A 160 -35.11 7.34 3.97
CA LEU A 160 -34.41 7.08 2.72
C LEU A 160 -35.45 6.85 1.62
N ARG A 161 -35.30 7.53 0.47
CA ARG A 161 -36.16 7.35 -0.69
C ARG A 161 -35.83 6.04 -1.39
N SER A 162 -36.46 4.95 -0.97
CA SER A 162 -36.38 3.68 -1.70
C SER A 162 -37.76 3.03 -1.80
N ASP A 163 -38.26 2.88 -3.03
CA ASP A 163 -39.55 2.22 -3.31
C ASP A 163 -39.53 0.71 -2.96
N GLN A 164 -38.33 0.13 -2.78
CA GLN A 164 -38.08 -1.19 -2.21
C GLN A 164 -36.81 -1.14 -1.33
N PRO A 165 -36.82 -1.70 -0.10
CA PRO A 165 -35.64 -1.72 0.76
C PRO A 165 -34.72 -2.88 0.36
N ASP A 166 -33.96 -2.73 -0.72
CA ASP A 166 -32.83 -3.60 -1.01
C ASP A 166 -31.57 -3.10 -0.28
N PRO A 167 -30.81 -3.98 0.41
CA PRO A 167 -29.63 -3.57 1.17
C PRO A 167 -28.59 -2.75 0.37
N PRO A 168 -28.27 -3.10 -0.90
CA PRO A 168 -27.34 -2.32 -1.71
C PRO A 168 -27.81 -0.88 -1.98
N ALA A 169 -29.06 -0.67 -2.39
CA ALA A 169 -29.55 0.69 -2.65
C ALA A 169 -29.66 1.52 -1.36
N LEU A 170 -30.02 0.89 -0.23
CA LEU A 170 -30.03 1.56 1.07
C LEU A 170 -28.61 2.01 1.47
N ARG A 171 -27.58 1.19 1.21
CA ARG A 171 -26.18 1.57 1.45
C ARG A 171 -25.78 2.73 0.53
N THR A 172 -26.08 2.67 -0.76
CA THR A 172 -25.81 3.79 -1.68
C THR A 172 -26.48 5.07 -1.21
N ALA A 173 -27.76 5.03 -0.85
CA ALA A 173 -28.49 6.19 -0.35
C ALA A 173 -27.92 6.73 0.98
N LEU A 174 -27.46 5.84 1.88
CA LEU A 174 -26.80 6.22 3.12
C LEU A 174 -25.47 6.93 2.85
N VAL A 175 -24.63 6.36 1.97
CA VAL A 175 -23.33 6.95 1.60
C VAL A 175 -23.51 8.29 0.91
N GLU A 176 -24.48 8.41 -0.01
CA GLU A 176 -24.84 9.68 -0.63
C GLU A 176 -25.31 10.70 0.43
N LEU A 177 -26.17 10.30 1.37
CA LEU A 177 -26.63 11.19 2.43
C LEU A 177 -25.48 11.68 3.31
N LEU A 178 -24.56 10.79 3.69
CA LEU A 178 -23.37 11.13 4.46
C LEU A 178 -22.46 12.09 3.68
N ALA A 179 -22.24 11.82 2.40
CA ALA A 179 -21.47 12.69 1.51
C ALA A 179 -22.09 14.08 1.40
N LEU A 180 -23.39 14.18 1.18
CA LEU A 180 -24.08 15.47 1.11
C LEU A 180 -23.99 16.24 2.44
N ALA A 181 -24.14 15.55 3.58
CA ALA A 181 -24.01 16.18 4.89
C ALA A 181 -22.60 16.71 5.15
N LEU A 182 -21.56 15.94 4.84
CA LEU A 182 -20.17 16.37 5.00
C LEU A 182 -19.79 17.47 3.98
N ALA A 183 -20.28 17.39 2.74
CA ALA A 183 -20.08 18.42 1.72
C ALA A 183 -20.69 19.76 2.15
N GLU A 184 -21.90 19.77 2.70
CA GLU A 184 -22.52 20.98 3.24
C GLU A 184 -21.70 21.57 4.40
N LEU A 185 -21.09 20.72 5.22
CA LEU A 185 -20.24 21.15 6.32
C LEU A 185 -18.89 21.70 5.86
N SER A 186 -18.45 21.37 4.64
CA SER A 186 -17.20 21.87 4.03
C SER A 186 -17.15 23.39 3.86
N GLY A 187 -18.31 24.05 3.79
CA GLY A 187 -18.41 25.48 3.49
C GLY A 187 -18.29 25.77 1.98
N PRO A 188 -18.35 27.07 1.58
CA PRO A 188 -18.34 27.42 0.17
C PRO A 188 -17.03 26.98 -0.50
N PRO A 189 -17.09 26.45 -1.74
CA PRO A 189 -15.88 26.12 -2.50
C PRO A 189 -14.99 27.36 -2.62
N PRO A 190 -13.65 27.20 -2.69
CA PRO A 190 -12.77 28.34 -2.94
C PRO A 190 -13.23 29.05 -4.21
N GLU A 191 -13.35 30.39 -4.17
CA GLU A 191 -13.58 31.20 -5.37
C GLU A 191 -12.41 30.98 -6.33
N VAL A 192 -12.55 30.02 -7.24
CA VAL A 192 -11.64 29.88 -8.37
C VAL A 192 -11.95 31.05 -9.30
N PRO A 193 -10.99 31.95 -9.60
CA PRO A 193 -11.17 32.90 -10.67
C PRO A 193 -11.32 32.10 -11.95
N VAL A 194 -12.55 31.97 -12.44
CA VAL A 194 -12.79 31.39 -13.76
C VAL A 194 -12.02 32.26 -14.77
N PRO A 195 -11.14 31.69 -15.60
CA PRO A 195 -10.54 32.45 -16.68
C PRO A 195 -11.67 32.99 -17.54
N VAL A 196 -11.76 34.33 -17.63
CA VAL A 196 -12.77 35.01 -18.44
C VAL A 196 -12.34 34.87 -19.91
N ASP A 197 -12.67 33.75 -20.54
CA ASP A 197 -12.51 33.57 -21.99
C ASP A 197 -13.86 33.69 -22.71
N ASP A 198 -13.91 34.76 -23.52
CA ASP A 198 -14.78 35.12 -24.65
C ASP A 198 -16.32 35.25 -24.52
N PRO A 199 -16.89 36.42 -24.89
CA PRO A 199 -18.33 36.67 -24.85
C PRO A 199 -19.01 36.15 -26.13
N ALA A 200 -19.18 34.84 -26.27
CA ALA A 200 -19.96 34.29 -27.39
C ALA A 200 -20.51 32.88 -27.14
N THR A 201 -21.19 32.65 -26.02
CA THR A 201 -22.16 31.55 -25.92
C THR A 201 -23.37 32.06 -25.13
N PRO A 202 -24.59 32.06 -25.66
CA PRO A 202 -25.75 32.38 -24.84
C PRO A 202 -25.85 31.31 -23.76
N ALA A 203 -25.66 31.73 -22.51
CA ALA A 203 -25.87 30.90 -21.35
C ALA A 203 -27.34 30.45 -21.34
N THR A 204 -27.57 29.14 -21.42
CA THR A 204 -28.83 28.52 -21.03
C THR A 204 -28.90 28.54 -19.51
N THR A 205 -29.06 29.74 -18.94
CA THR A 205 -29.39 29.94 -17.54
C THR A 205 -30.90 29.78 -17.41
N SER A 206 -31.34 28.83 -16.58
CA SER A 206 -32.72 28.59 -16.10
C SER A 206 -33.32 27.21 -16.39
N GLU A 207 -32.59 26.12 -16.11
CA GLU A 207 -33.24 24.82 -15.78
C GLU A 207 -32.64 24.11 -14.54
N PHE A 208 -31.51 24.59 -14.00
CA PHE A 208 -30.90 24.01 -12.79
C PHE A 208 -31.37 24.61 -11.45
N SER A 209 -32.08 25.74 -11.46
CA SER A 209 -32.38 26.49 -10.23
C SER A 209 -33.60 25.99 -9.45
N GLU A 210 -34.51 25.21 -10.05
CA GLU A 210 -35.70 24.68 -9.34
C GLU A 210 -35.46 23.30 -8.70
N LEU A 211 -34.46 22.54 -9.18
CA LEU A 211 -34.06 21.25 -8.62
C LEU A 211 -33.15 21.36 -7.37
N ASP A 212 -32.44 22.48 -7.24
CA ASP A 212 -31.50 22.75 -6.15
C ASP A 212 -32.22 23.10 -4.82
N SER A 213 -33.36 23.78 -4.93
CA SER A 213 -34.24 24.12 -3.80
C SER A 213 -34.87 22.91 -3.08
N LEU A 214 -34.80 21.71 -3.65
CA LEU A 214 -35.28 20.45 -3.05
C LEU A 214 -34.15 19.57 -2.48
N ARG A 215 -32.89 20.00 -2.62
CA ARG A 215 -31.68 19.27 -2.20
C ARG A 215 -30.82 20.01 -1.18
N ALA A 216 -31.13 21.27 -0.86
CA ALA A 216 -30.41 22.03 0.16
C ALA A 216 -30.62 21.41 1.55
N VAL A 217 -29.75 20.46 1.90
CA VAL A 217 -29.46 20.12 3.28
C VAL A 217 -28.85 21.38 3.84
N ASP A 218 -29.59 22.17 4.61
CA ASP A 218 -28.98 23.30 5.32
C ASP A 218 -27.97 22.75 6.35
N ARG A 219 -26.95 23.54 6.69
CA ARG A 219 -25.91 23.18 7.67
C ARG A 219 -26.48 22.57 8.97
N SER A 220 -27.59 23.10 9.47
CA SER A 220 -28.28 22.56 10.66
C SER A 220 -28.83 21.14 10.44
N SER A 221 -29.31 20.86 9.24
CA SER A 221 -29.79 19.53 8.83
C SER A 221 -28.63 18.56 8.64
N ALA A 222 -27.50 19.01 8.09
CA ALA A 222 -26.28 18.19 7.98
C ALA A 222 -25.78 17.72 9.36
N LEU A 223 -25.68 18.64 10.34
CA LEU A 223 -25.31 18.28 11.71
C LEU A 223 -26.31 17.30 12.35
N SER A 224 -27.60 17.48 12.09
CA SER A 224 -28.66 16.59 12.58
C SER A 224 -28.56 15.19 11.98
N VAL A 225 -28.18 15.08 10.69
CA VAL A 225 -27.92 13.79 10.03
C VAL A 225 -26.75 13.08 10.71
N LEU A 226 -25.62 13.75 10.92
CA LEU A 226 -24.46 13.16 11.61
C LEU A 226 -24.82 12.68 13.02
N GLY A 227 -25.56 13.48 13.79
CA GLY A 227 -26.04 13.09 15.12
C GLY A 227 -26.90 11.82 15.11
N ARG A 228 -27.80 11.68 14.13
CA ARG A 228 -28.61 10.45 13.98
C ARG A 228 -27.77 9.24 13.58
N LEU A 229 -26.79 9.42 12.68
CA LEU A 229 -25.90 8.33 12.29
C LEU A 229 -25.04 7.86 13.47
N GLU A 230 -24.64 8.79 14.35
CA GLU A 230 -23.96 8.46 15.60
C GLU A 230 -24.86 7.72 16.59
N GLU A 231 -26.11 8.17 16.79
CA GLU A 231 -27.11 7.47 17.64
C GLU A 231 -27.42 6.05 17.16
N LEU A 232 -27.35 5.81 15.85
CA LEU A 232 -27.53 4.48 15.25
C LEU A 232 -26.29 3.58 15.41
N GLY A 233 -25.14 4.15 15.77
CA GLY A 233 -23.85 3.46 15.83
C GLY A 233 -23.23 3.19 14.46
N LEU A 234 -23.53 4.01 13.46
CA LEU A 234 -22.96 3.92 12.11
C LEU A 234 -21.68 4.75 11.98
N ILE A 235 -21.60 5.85 12.72
CA ILE A 235 -20.39 6.67 12.85
C ILE A 235 -20.11 7.00 14.31
N SER A 236 -18.89 7.44 14.61
CA SER A 236 -18.53 8.08 15.88
C SER A 236 -17.78 9.37 15.58
N VAL A 237 -18.15 10.46 16.26
CA VAL A 237 -17.49 11.76 16.05
C VAL A 237 -16.72 12.16 17.31
N GLU A 238 -15.39 12.21 17.19
CA GLU A 238 -14.50 12.73 18.23
C GLU A 238 -14.16 14.18 17.91
N ALA A 239 -14.77 15.10 18.66
CA ALA A 239 -14.53 16.54 18.57
C ALA A 239 -14.64 17.18 19.97
N ALA A 240 -13.85 18.22 20.24
CA ALA A 240 -13.85 18.89 21.54
C ALA A 240 -15.24 19.45 21.93
N SER A 241 -15.97 19.97 20.95
CA SER A 241 -17.33 20.51 21.10
C SER A 241 -18.42 19.54 20.62
N GLY A 242 -18.10 18.26 20.35
CA GLY A 242 -19.02 17.30 19.73
C GLY A 242 -19.51 17.72 18.33
N ILE A 243 -20.64 17.17 17.87
CA ILE A 243 -21.23 17.49 16.56
C ILE A 243 -21.94 18.85 16.63
N THR A 244 -21.16 19.93 16.51
CA THR A 244 -21.66 21.31 16.57
C THR A 244 -21.15 22.12 15.39
N SER A 245 -21.83 23.23 15.08
CA SER A 245 -21.37 24.11 14.00
C SER A 245 -19.95 24.64 14.26
N GLU A 246 -19.55 24.81 15.52
CA GLU A 246 -18.20 25.25 15.93
C GLU A 246 -17.13 24.23 15.56
N ALA A 247 -17.37 22.94 15.79
CA ALA A 247 -16.43 21.87 15.44
C ALA A 247 -16.15 21.80 13.94
N PHE A 248 -17.14 22.15 13.12
CA PHE A 248 -17.02 22.20 11.66
C PHE A 248 -16.86 23.63 11.13
N ASN A 249 -16.54 24.64 11.96
CA ASN A 249 -16.49 26.04 11.52
C ASN A 249 -15.09 26.43 11.05
N GLY A 250 -15.02 27.11 9.90
CA GLY A 250 -13.83 27.83 9.49
C GLY A 250 -14.18 28.93 8.51
N ASP A 251 -13.61 30.12 8.70
CA ASP A 251 -13.74 31.24 7.76
C ASP A 251 -13.23 30.87 6.35
N SER A 252 -12.38 29.83 6.23
CA SER A 252 -11.86 29.29 4.97
C SER A 252 -12.52 27.97 4.50
N GLY A 253 -13.62 27.57 5.15
CA GLY A 253 -14.25 26.26 4.97
C GLY A 253 -13.43 25.12 5.59
N VAL A 254 -14.05 23.95 5.75
CA VAL A 254 -13.42 22.73 6.26
C VAL A 254 -12.78 21.96 5.09
N ARG A 255 -11.69 21.23 5.38
CA ARG A 255 -11.12 20.25 4.44
C ARG A 255 -11.16 18.86 5.05
N TYR A 256 -11.40 17.87 4.21
CA TYR A 256 -11.55 16.48 4.60
C TYR A 256 -10.31 15.69 4.20
N VAL A 257 -9.82 14.86 5.11
CA VAL A 257 -8.84 13.83 4.82
C VAL A 257 -9.47 12.49 5.12
N GLU A 258 -9.81 11.75 4.07
CA GLU A 258 -10.30 10.39 4.17
C GLU A 258 -9.13 9.41 4.18
N VAL A 259 -9.10 8.49 5.13
CA VAL A 259 -8.07 7.45 5.19
C VAL A 259 -8.70 6.10 4.84
N ILE A 260 -8.23 5.52 3.74
CA ILE A 260 -8.62 4.19 3.26
C ILE A 260 -7.49 3.20 3.56
N SER A 261 -7.81 1.98 3.98
CA SER A 261 -6.85 0.90 4.19
C SER A 261 -7.34 -0.40 3.54
N SER A 262 -6.41 -1.19 3.03
CA SER A 262 -6.71 -2.55 2.56
C SER A 262 -7.09 -3.52 3.69
N THR A 263 -6.89 -3.11 4.95
CA THR A 263 -7.25 -3.88 6.16
C THR A 263 -8.42 -3.28 6.92
N ASP A 264 -9.24 -2.46 6.26
CA ASP A 264 -10.39 -1.81 6.89
C ASP A 264 -11.43 -2.82 7.37
N ASP A 265 -12.05 -2.53 8.52
CA ASP A 265 -13.26 -3.23 8.99
C ASP A 265 -14.54 -2.75 8.28
N VAL A 266 -14.41 -1.71 7.43
CA VAL A 266 -15.47 -1.14 6.58
C VAL A 266 -15.08 -1.41 5.13
N ASP A 267 -16.03 -1.83 4.30
CA ASP A 267 -15.74 -2.20 2.92
C ASP A 267 -15.38 -0.95 2.07
N SER A 268 -14.11 -0.86 1.68
CA SER A 268 -13.61 0.27 0.90
C SER A 268 -14.28 0.42 -0.47
N GLU A 269 -14.63 -0.68 -1.15
CA GLU A 269 -15.25 -0.62 -2.48
C GLU A 269 -16.73 -0.23 -2.39
N LEU A 270 -17.40 -0.62 -1.30
CA LEU A 270 -18.83 -0.41 -1.12
C LEU A 270 -19.19 0.87 -0.35
N VAL A 271 -18.27 1.39 0.46
CA VAL A 271 -18.52 2.53 1.34
C VAL A 271 -17.50 3.65 1.14
N MET A 272 -16.20 3.40 1.34
CA MET A 272 -15.20 4.48 1.36
C MET A 272 -15.01 5.12 -0.02
N VAL A 273 -14.73 4.33 -1.07
CA VAL A 273 -14.58 4.83 -2.44
C VAL A 273 -15.85 5.54 -2.93
N PRO A 274 -17.08 4.98 -2.79
CA PRO A 274 -18.30 5.69 -3.13
C PRO A 274 -18.53 6.96 -2.30
N LEU A 275 -18.14 6.98 -1.02
CA LEU A 275 -18.20 8.17 -0.18
C LEU A 275 -17.28 9.26 -0.72
N ALA A 276 -16.04 8.92 -1.05
CA ALA A 276 -15.08 9.84 -1.65
C ALA A 276 -15.60 10.44 -2.97
N GLU A 277 -16.17 9.61 -3.84
CA GLU A 277 -16.72 10.04 -5.12
C GLU A 277 -17.94 10.96 -4.96
N ALA A 278 -18.88 10.58 -4.08
CA ALA A 278 -20.05 11.39 -3.78
C ALA A 278 -19.66 12.73 -3.13
N MET A 279 -18.69 12.71 -2.21
CA MET A 279 -18.13 13.91 -1.57
C MET A 279 -17.48 14.83 -2.60
N ALA A 280 -16.61 14.31 -3.45
CA ALA A 280 -15.92 15.09 -4.46
C ALA A 280 -16.87 15.66 -5.53
N ALA A 281 -18.00 14.99 -5.78
CA ALA A 281 -19.05 15.51 -6.64
C ALA A 281 -19.84 16.66 -5.96
N ALA A 282 -20.11 16.57 -4.66
CA ALA A 282 -20.88 17.57 -3.91
C ALA A 282 -20.05 18.79 -3.47
N ALA A 283 -18.79 18.58 -3.09
CA ALA A 283 -17.84 19.62 -2.67
C ALA A 283 -16.47 19.39 -3.36
N PRO A 284 -16.28 19.90 -4.58
CA PRO A 284 -15.02 19.74 -5.30
C PRO A 284 -13.88 20.49 -4.60
N ALA A 285 -12.68 19.95 -4.69
CA ALA A 285 -11.44 20.48 -4.12
C ALA A 285 -11.47 20.67 -2.58
N THR A 286 -12.26 19.86 -1.87
CA THR A 286 -12.27 19.85 -0.39
C THR A 286 -11.79 18.54 0.24
N LEU A 287 -11.60 17.49 -0.56
CA LEU A 287 -11.29 16.14 -0.11
C LEU A 287 -9.89 15.68 -0.56
N THR A 288 -9.09 15.20 0.39
CA THR A 288 -7.90 14.38 0.16
C THR A 288 -8.20 12.94 0.60
N VAL A 289 -8.06 11.97 -0.30
CA VAL A 289 -8.11 10.54 0.02
C VAL A 289 -6.69 10.01 0.19
N ALA A 290 -6.37 9.47 1.35
CA ALA A 290 -5.06 8.96 1.71
C ALA A 290 -5.11 7.45 1.95
N GLU A 291 -4.26 6.68 1.27
CA GLU A 291 -4.18 5.24 1.43
C GLU A 291 -3.14 4.86 2.49
N ALA A 292 -3.57 4.04 3.45
CA ALA A 292 -2.70 3.27 4.32
C ALA A 292 -2.33 1.95 3.64
N SER A 293 -1.03 1.72 3.43
CA SER A 293 -0.52 0.52 2.77
C SER A 293 -0.46 -0.71 3.71
N GLY A 294 -0.89 -0.56 4.96
CA GLY A 294 -0.83 -1.59 6.00
C GLY A 294 0.57 -1.73 6.60
N THR A 295 0.66 -2.35 7.79
CA THR A 295 1.91 -2.44 8.54
C THR A 295 3.03 -3.07 7.73
N ARG A 296 4.05 -2.27 7.41
CA ARG A 296 5.29 -2.74 6.80
C ARG A 296 6.04 -3.62 7.80
N PRO A 297 6.42 -4.86 7.45
CA PRO A 297 7.32 -5.63 8.30
C PRO A 297 8.67 -4.91 8.43
N VAL A 298 9.14 -4.75 9.67
CA VAL A 298 10.44 -4.12 9.97
C VAL A 298 11.54 -4.87 9.21
N GLY A 299 12.29 -4.14 8.37
CA GLY A 299 13.33 -4.72 7.51
C GLY A 299 12.89 -5.11 6.09
N GLY A 300 11.65 -4.81 5.70
CA GLY A 300 11.18 -5.01 4.32
C GLY A 300 11.84 -4.04 3.33
N ILE A 301 12.56 -4.58 2.36
CA ILE A 301 13.14 -3.82 1.24
C ILE A 301 12.00 -3.31 0.35
N VAL A 302 11.99 -2.02 -0.03
CA VAL A 302 11.22 -1.59 -1.21
C VAL A 302 11.94 -2.17 -2.42
N THR A 303 11.54 -3.35 -2.87
CA THR A 303 11.87 -3.76 -4.21
C THR A 303 10.85 -3.11 -5.14
N THR A 304 11.31 -2.33 -6.12
CA THR A 304 10.45 -1.87 -7.24
C THR A 304 9.89 -3.03 -8.07
N THR A 305 10.26 -4.27 -7.74
CA THR A 305 9.59 -5.47 -8.20
C THR A 305 8.46 -5.80 -7.24
N THR A 306 7.24 -5.52 -7.69
CA THR A 306 5.99 -6.07 -7.17
C THR A 306 6.18 -7.56 -6.88
N SER A 307 6.09 -7.96 -5.61
CA SER A 307 5.93 -9.37 -5.28
C SER A 307 4.56 -9.79 -5.84
N PRO A 308 4.47 -10.76 -6.77
CA PRO A 308 3.18 -11.19 -7.30
C PRO A 308 2.41 -11.86 -6.16
N GLY A 309 1.47 -11.14 -5.53
CA GLY A 309 0.59 -11.70 -4.50
C GLY A 309 0.29 -10.84 -3.27
N VAL A 310 0.89 -9.65 -3.10
CA VAL A 310 0.34 -8.65 -2.17
C VAL A 310 -0.70 -7.85 -2.95
N ALA A 311 -1.95 -7.86 -2.46
CA ALA A 311 -3.08 -7.21 -3.11
C ALA A 311 -2.67 -5.80 -3.56
N VAL A 312 -2.91 -5.54 -4.84
CA VAL A 312 -2.71 -4.23 -5.45
C VAL A 312 -3.52 -3.21 -4.65
N SER A 313 -2.99 -1.99 -4.53
CA SER A 313 -3.70 -0.78 -4.09
C SER A 313 -4.94 -0.50 -4.95
N GLU A 314 -5.94 -1.37 -4.90
CA GLU A 314 -7.12 -1.38 -5.78
C GLU A 314 -8.02 -0.16 -5.54
N PRO A 315 -8.37 0.21 -4.30
CA PRO A 315 -9.28 1.32 -4.05
C PRO A 315 -8.73 2.68 -4.49
N LEU A 316 -7.47 2.99 -4.16
CA LEU A 316 -6.85 4.27 -4.55
C LEU A 316 -6.60 4.33 -6.07
N THR A 317 -6.20 3.20 -6.67
CA THR A 317 -6.00 3.12 -8.13
C THR A 317 -7.32 3.32 -8.89
N GLN A 318 -8.42 2.77 -8.36
CA GLN A 318 -9.76 2.99 -8.88
C GLN A 318 -10.14 4.48 -8.84
N LEU A 319 -9.95 5.14 -7.69
CA LEU A 319 -10.21 6.58 -7.55
C LEU A 319 -9.34 7.43 -8.50
N ARG A 320 -8.06 7.10 -8.65
CA ARG A 320 -7.15 7.80 -9.58
C ARG A 320 -7.54 7.61 -11.05
N SER A 321 -8.28 6.55 -11.36
CA SER A 321 -8.78 6.24 -12.70
C SER A 321 -10.22 6.74 -12.92
N SER A 322 -10.88 7.26 -11.88
CA SER A 322 -12.26 7.73 -11.97
C SER A 322 -12.35 9.23 -12.32
N PRO A 323 -13.49 9.73 -12.81
CA PRO A 323 -13.68 11.15 -13.10
C PRO A 323 -13.51 12.06 -11.88
N SER A 324 -13.54 11.51 -10.67
CA SER A 324 -13.38 12.25 -9.42
C SER A 324 -11.94 12.74 -9.20
N VAL A 325 -10.94 12.20 -9.92
CA VAL A 325 -9.53 12.63 -9.81
C VAL A 325 -9.31 14.11 -10.14
N GLU A 326 -10.23 14.73 -10.89
CA GLU A 326 -10.23 16.16 -11.19
C GLU A 326 -10.82 17.02 -10.07
N ARG A 327 -11.42 16.40 -9.04
CA ARG A 327 -12.16 17.06 -7.96
C ARG A 327 -11.66 16.73 -6.56
N LEU A 328 -10.82 15.70 -6.40
CA LEU A 328 -10.21 15.33 -5.12
C LEU A 328 -8.70 15.13 -5.26
N SER A 329 -7.98 15.25 -4.15
CA SER A 329 -6.57 14.85 -4.10
C SER A 329 -6.44 13.41 -3.63
N THR A 330 -5.47 12.67 -4.15
CA THR A 330 -5.12 11.33 -3.63
C THR A 330 -3.71 11.31 -3.09
N VAL A 331 -3.47 10.57 -2.02
CA VAL A 331 -2.14 10.38 -1.42
C VAL A 331 -1.95 8.90 -1.12
N ASP A 332 -0.80 8.34 -1.47
CA ASP A 332 -0.43 6.97 -1.05
C ASP A 332 0.57 6.98 0.11
N GLY A 333 0.65 5.87 0.83
CA GLY A 333 1.64 5.63 1.87
C GLY A 333 1.50 6.56 3.08
N VAL A 334 0.28 6.79 3.57
CA VAL A 334 0.05 7.68 4.73
C VAL A 334 0.67 7.14 6.04
N ASP A 335 0.99 5.84 6.09
CA ASP A 335 1.81 5.23 7.14
C ASP A 335 3.24 5.82 7.19
N ASP A 336 3.76 6.29 6.05
CA ASP A 336 5.10 6.85 5.93
C ASP A 336 5.12 8.36 6.18
N PRO A 337 6.25 8.91 6.68
CA PRO A 337 6.41 10.35 6.87
C PRO A 337 6.15 11.17 5.59
N PHE A 338 6.61 10.68 4.44
CA PHE A 338 6.40 11.34 3.15
C PHE A 338 4.92 11.42 2.77
N GLY A 339 4.14 10.35 2.97
CA GLY A 339 2.71 10.38 2.71
C GLY A 339 1.98 11.39 3.62
N ARG A 340 2.32 11.46 4.91
CA ARG A 340 1.72 12.47 5.82
C ARG A 340 2.06 13.91 5.43
N ILE A 341 3.30 14.17 5.00
CA ILE A 341 3.66 15.48 4.46
C ILE A 341 2.83 15.77 3.20
N ALA A 342 2.67 14.80 2.30
CA ALA A 342 1.86 14.97 1.09
C ALA A 342 0.39 15.25 1.40
N VAL A 343 -0.19 14.63 2.44
CA VAL A 343 -1.52 14.98 2.95
C VAL A 343 -1.59 16.45 3.34
N VAL A 344 -0.68 16.94 4.19
CA VAL A 344 -0.66 18.35 4.63
C VAL A 344 -0.58 19.30 3.43
N TYR A 345 0.34 19.04 2.51
CA TYR A 345 0.52 19.89 1.33
C TYR A 345 -0.68 19.82 0.36
N SER A 346 -1.35 18.67 0.25
CA SER A 346 -2.54 18.53 -0.59
C SER A 346 -3.72 19.36 -0.05
N VAL A 347 -3.91 19.37 1.27
CA VAL A 347 -4.90 20.22 1.94
C VAL A 347 -4.55 21.70 1.76
N ALA A 348 -3.26 22.04 1.83
CA ALA A 348 -2.80 23.40 1.59
C ALA A 348 -3.05 23.85 0.12
N LEU A 349 -2.85 22.96 -0.85
CA LEU A 349 -3.12 23.20 -2.27
C LEU A 349 -4.61 23.49 -2.51
N GLN A 350 -5.48 22.64 -1.96
CA GLN A 350 -6.94 22.78 -2.02
C GLN A 350 -7.41 24.12 -1.44
N ARG A 351 -6.85 24.52 -0.30
CA ARG A 351 -7.17 25.79 0.35
C ARG A 351 -6.72 27.00 -0.46
N ARG A 352 -5.48 26.98 -0.95
CA ARG A 352 -4.85 28.18 -1.53
C ARG A 352 -5.31 28.50 -2.94
N VAL A 353 -5.49 27.47 -3.77
CA VAL A 353 -5.75 27.65 -5.21
C VAL A 353 -6.89 26.76 -5.72
N GLY A 354 -7.59 26.02 -4.86
CA GLY A 354 -8.59 25.04 -5.28
C GLY A 354 -8.02 23.90 -6.11
N GLY A 355 -6.70 23.67 -6.02
CA GLY A 355 -6.00 22.66 -6.80
C GLY A 355 -6.13 21.28 -6.18
N VAL A 356 -6.11 20.26 -7.04
CA VAL A 356 -6.10 18.85 -6.64
C VAL A 356 -5.04 18.07 -7.43
N GLY A 357 -4.68 16.88 -6.96
CA GLY A 357 -3.75 16.01 -7.67
C GLY A 357 -3.51 14.67 -6.99
N ALA A 358 -2.80 13.78 -7.68
CA ALA A 358 -2.41 12.47 -7.18
C ALA A 358 -0.95 12.46 -6.71
N PHE A 359 -0.72 12.35 -5.40
CA PHE A 359 0.59 12.48 -4.79
C PHE A 359 1.07 11.18 -4.14
N GLY A 360 2.38 11.04 -4.07
CA GLY A 360 3.05 9.90 -3.47
C GLY A 360 4.01 9.21 -4.42
N THR A 361 4.24 7.91 -4.21
CA THR A 361 5.20 7.09 -4.97
C THR A 361 4.54 5.91 -5.70
N GLY A 362 3.25 5.69 -5.46
CA GLY A 362 2.48 4.63 -6.08
C GLY A 362 2.08 4.93 -7.53
N PRO A 363 1.50 3.93 -8.23
CA PRO A 363 1.02 4.08 -9.60
C PRO A 363 0.01 5.23 -9.74
N GLY A 364 0.11 5.99 -10.84
CA GLY A 364 -0.79 7.12 -11.11
C GLY A 364 -0.49 8.39 -10.32
N SER A 365 0.57 8.41 -9.50
CA SER A 365 1.06 9.65 -8.87
C SER A 365 1.70 10.57 -9.91
N VAL A 366 1.44 11.88 -9.80
CA VAL A 366 2.08 12.93 -10.60
C VAL A 366 3.39 13.43 -9.98
N GLY A 367 3.64 13.10 -8.71
CA GLY A 367 4.86 13.40 -7.96
C GLY A 367 4.69 13.12 -6.47
N PRO A 368 5.77 13.17 -5.67
CA PRO A 368 5.70 12.88 -4.24
C PRO A 368 4.91 13.92 -3.45
N PHE A 369 4.88 15.17 -3.92
CA PHE A 369 4.23 16.30 -3.26
C PHE A 369 3.62 17.26 -4.29
N PRO A 370 2.61 18.06 -3.90
CA PRO A 370 2.20 19.23 -4.66
C PRO A 370 3.39 20.12 -4.98
N SER A 371 3.54 20.51 -6.25
CA SER A 371 4.49 21.56 -6.61
C SER A 371 3.98 22.88 -6.04
N VAL A 372 4.77 23.50 -5.17
CA VAL A 372 4.47 24.86 -4.69
C VAL A 372 4.69 25.80 -5.89
N PRO A 373 3.67 26.53 -6.39
CA PRO A 373 3.92 27.51 -7.41
C PRO A 373 4.93 28.53 -6.88
N ALA A 374 5.95 28.83 -7.68
CA ALA A 374 6.94 29.84 -7.33
C ALA A 374 6.20 31.14 -7.00
N SER A 375 6.51 31.69 -5.81
CA SER A 375 5.93 32.93 -5.30
C SER A 375 6.24 34.13 -6.19
#